data_AF-A0A497EB34-F1
#
_entry.id   AF-A0A497EB34-F1
#
_cell.length_a   1.000
_cell.length_b   1.000
_cell.length_c   1.000
_cell.angle_alpha   90.00
_cell.angle_beta   90.00
_cell.angle_gamma   90.00
#
_symmetry.space_group_name_H-M   'P 1'
#
loop_
_entity.id
_entity.type
_entity.pdbx_description
1 polymer ?
#
loop_
_entity_poly.entity_id
_entity_poly.type
_entity_poly.pdbx_seq_one_letter_code
_entity_poly.pdbx_strand_id
1 'polypeptide(L)'
;MVIAAAILTFPFEALPLGAPGIDSGWQWVVNIASQQDWVFGRDVVFTYGPLGWMASPQDVGAHLLLANGFRIALQGLMVICGLMVLFRMKQPAQILVFAGLWTIAGAVGLRFEGFVVLVAATAMLISLKTKAAWPAVTAGLIMGIVPFIKTSLGIAIAATVMIGLALIWKDRGFKVPMVAVT
;
A
#
# COMPACT_ATOMS: atom_id res chain seq x y z
N MET A 1 1.01 6.75 21.83
CA MET A 1 1.52 5.48 21.27
C MET A 1 1.19 5.32 19.78
N VAL A 2 -0.10 5.25 19.39
CA VAL A 2 -0.48 5.19 17.95
C VAL A 2 -0.04 6.44 17.18
N ILE A 3 -0.15 7.62 17.78
CA ILE A 3 0.34 8.87 17.18
C ILE A 3 1.87 8.85 16.99
N ALA A 4 2.62 8.33 17.97
CA ALA A 4 4.07 8.19 17.84
C ALA A 4 4.45 7.19 16.72
N ALA A 5 3.74 6.05 16.63
CA ALA A 5 3.88 5.12 15.52
C ALA A 5 3.56 5.80 14.17
N ALA A 6 2.50 6.62 14.12
CA ALA A 6 2.11 7.34 12.92
C ALA A 6 3.18 8.35 12.46
N ILE A 7 3.84 9.03 13.39
CA ILE A 7 4.93 9.95 13.07
C ILE A 7 6.14 9.17 12.56
N LEU A 8 6.50 8.08 13.26
CA LEU A 8 7.65 7.24 12.89
C LEU A 8 7.45 6.51 11.56
N THR A 9 6.21 6.21 11.18
CA THR A 9 5.92 5.52 9.92
C THR A 9 5.60 6.45 8.75
N PHE A 10 5.63 7.77 8.95
CA PHE A 10 5.19 8.71 7.94
C PHE A 10 6.08 8.64 6.69
N PRO A 11 5.56 8.26 5.51
CA PRO A 11 6.37 8.04 4.32
C PRO A 11 6.56 9.34 3.52
N PHE A 12 7.15 10.36 4.14
CA PHE A 12 7.46 11.60 3.43
C PHE A 12 8.70 11.42 2.56
N GLU A 13 8.55 11.63 1.26
CA GLU A 13 9.68 11.83 0.36
C GLU A 13 9.37 13.03 -0.51
N ALA A 14 10.19 14.06 -0.40
CA ALA A 14 10.27 15.15 -1.34
C ALA A 14 11.69 15.14 -1.90
N LEU A 15 11.88 14.44 -3.01
CA LEU A 15 13.14 14.53 -3.75
C LEU A 15 13.00 15.68 -4.74
N PRO A 16 13.87 16.71 -4.66
CA PRO A 16 13.89 17.75 -5.68
C PRO A 16 14.29 17.15 -7.04
N LEU A 17 13.80 17.78 -8.11
CA LEU A 17 14.24 17.47 -9.48
C LEU A 17 15.78 17.56 -9.55
N GLY A 18 16.42 16.50 -10.04
CA GLY A 18 17.88 16.44 -10.14
C GLY A 18 18.61 16.17 -8.82
N ALA A 19 17.93 15.65 -7.79
CA ALA A 19 18.59 15.18 -6.58
C ALA A 19 19.77 14.23 -6.92
N PRO A 20 20.96 14.43 -6.32
CA PRO A 20 22.13 13.63 -6.63
C PRO A 20 21.90 12.16 -6.31
N GLY A 21 22.15 11.31 -7.29
CA GLY A 21 21.96 9.86 -7.23
C GLY A 21 22.28 9.23 -8.57
N ILE A 22 22.61 7.94 -8.57
CA ILE A 22 23.10 7.23 -9.76
C ILE A 22 21.97 7.03 -10.80
N ASP A 23 20.70 7.05 -10.40
CA ASP A 23 19.57 6.65 -11.25
C ASP A 23 18.31 7.55 -11.11
N SER A 24 18.42 8.89 -11.20
CA SER A 24 17.21 9.75 -11.18
C SER A 24 16.46 9.82 -12.52
N GLY A 25 17.12 9.42 -13.62
CA GLY A 25 16.56 9.53 -14.98
C GLY A 25 15.25 8.77 -15.18
N TRP A 26 15.11 7.58 -14.59
CA TRP A 26 13.88 6.80 -14.71
C TRP A 26 12.70 7.48 -13.98
N GLN A 27 12.95 8.15 -12.86
CA GLN A 27 11.92 8.86 -12.10
C GLN A 27 11.36 9.99 -12.94
N TRP A 28 12.22 10.73 -13.62
CA TRP A 28 11.83 11.78 -14.55
C TRP A 28 11.02 11.23 -15.73
N VAL A 29 11.51 10.17 -16.39
CA VAL A 29 10.81 9.54 -17.53
C VAL A 29 9.41 9.07 -17.13
N VAL A 30 9.25 8.39 -15.99
CA VAL A 30 7.94 7.89 -15.53
C VAL A 30 6.96 9.03 -15.26
N ASN A 31 7.42 10.17 -14.75
CA ASN A 31 6.58 11.35 -14.53
C ASN A 31 6.25 12.09 -15.84
N ILE A 32 7.17 12.17 -16.80
CA ILE A 32 6.90 12.84 -18.08
C ILE A 32 6.03 11.99 -18.99
N ALA A 33 6.23 10.67 -19.00
CA ALA A 33 5.46 9.74 -19.81
C ALA A 33 3.95 9.86 -19.57
N SER A 34 3.53 10.02 -18.30
CA SER A 34 2.11 10.17 -17.96
C SER A 34 1.54 11.57 -18.27
N GLN A 35 2.38 12.54 -18.66
CA GLN A 35 1.96 13.88 -19.11
C GLN A 35 1.97 14.05 -20.63
N GLN A 36 2.79 13.26 -21.33
CA GLN A 36 3.04 13.39 -22.78
C GLN A 36 2.27 12.36 -23.62
N ASP A 37 1.16 11.81 -23.10
CA ASP A 37 0.35 10.75 -23.75
C ASP A 37 1.15 9.52 -24.21
N TRP A 38 2.29 9.23 -23.56
CA TRP A 38 3.10 8.05 -23.90
C TRP A 38 2.41 6.78 -23.41
N VAL A 39 2.35 5.78 -24.28
CA VAL A 39 1.68 4.51 -23.98
C VAL A 39 2.69 3.55 -23.33
N PHE A 40 2.47 3.24 -22.05
CA PHE A 40 3.25 2.23 -21.32
C PHE A 40 3.10 0.85 -21.99
N GLY A 41 4.22 0.19 -22.26
CA GLY A 41 4.29 -1.08 -23.00
C GLY A 41 4.50 -0.93 -24.51
N ARG A 42 4.35 0.29 -25.08
CA ARG A 42 4.70 0.60 -26.48
C ARG A 42 5.83 1.61 -26.56
N ASP A 43 5.63 2.77 -25.93
CA ASP A 43 6.54 3.92 -25.97
C ASP A 43 7.49 3.91 -24.77
N VAL A 44 7.04 3.34 -23.63
CA VAL A 44 7.84 3.18 -22.41
C VAL A 44 7.81 1.72 -21.98
N VAL A 45 8.97 1.05 -22.04
CA VAL A 45 9.15 -0.31 -21.52
C VAL A 45 9.93 -0.23 -20.21
N PHE A 46 9.22 -0.31 -19.10
CA PHE A 46 9.81 -0.21 -17.76
C PHE A 46 9.01 -1.04 -16.74
N THR A 47 9.57 -1.25 -15.55
CA THR A 47 8.93 -2.06 -14.50
C THR A 47 7.79 -1.32 -13.78
N TYR A 48 7.72 0.00 -13.93
CA TYR A 48 6.65 0.85 -13.41
C TYR A 48 5.61 1.09 -14.50
N GLY A 49 4.35 1.20 -14.08
CA GLY A 49 3.21 1.44 -14.97
C GLY A 49 2.82 2.91 -15.08
N PRO A 50 1.63 3.19 -15.66
CA PRO A 50 1.10 4.55 -15.86
C PRO A 50 0.96 5.39 -14.59
N LEU A 51 0.83 4.76 -13.42
CA LEU A 51 0.77 5.42 -12.12
C LEU A 51 2.12 5.36 -11.37
N GLY A 52 3.22 5.02 -12.05
CA GLY A 52 4.54 4.89 -11.45
C GLY A 52 5.04 6.16 -10.74
N TRP A 53 4.57 7.33 -11.19
CA TRP A 53 4.82 8.62 -10.54
C TRP A 53 4.29 8.69 -9.11
N MET A 54 3.34 7.84 -8.70
CA MET A 54 2.90 7.77 -7.30
C MET A 54 3.97 7.18 -6.36
N ALA A 55 4.84 6.31 -6.87
CA ALA A 55 5.94 5.73 -6.10
C ALA A 55 7.12 6.70 -5.99
N SER A 56 7.44 7.42 -7.06
CA SER A 56 8.51 8.41 -7.12
C SER A 56 8.00 9.71 -7.74
N PRO A 57 7.24 10.52 -6.98
CA PRO A 57 6.68 11.75 -7.51
C PRO A 57 7.76 12.80 -7.74
N GLN A 58 7.67 13.47 -8.88
CA GLN A 58 8.47 14.65 -9.20
C GLN A 58 7.54 15.87 -9.32
N ASP A 59 8.10 17.07 -9.26
CA ASP A 59 7.35 18.32 -9.42
C ASP A 59 6.97 18.54 -10.90
N VAL A 60 6.05 17.69 -11.39
CA VAL A 60 5.54 17.66 -12.75
C VAL A 60 4.02 17.70 -12.67
N GLY A 61 3.41 18.81 -13.07
CA GLY A 61 1.97 19.01 -13.02
C GLY A 61 1.41 18.80 -11.60
N ALA A 62 0.38 17.95 -11.48
CA ALA A 62 -0.25 17.63 -10.19
C ALA A 62 0.31 16.37 -9.49
N HIS A 63 1.36 15.73 -10.03
CA HIS A 63 1.84 14.43 -9.54
C HIS A 63 2.31 14.46 -8.08
N LEU A 64 3.06 15.49 -7.70
CA LEU A 64 3.54 15.65 -6.33
C LEU A 64 2.38 15.77 -5.33
N LEU A 65 1.35 16.55 -5.67
CA LEU A 65 0.18 16.72 -4.82
C LEU A 65 -0.62 15.43 -4.71
N LEU A 66 -0.92 14.77 -5.84
CA LEU A 66 -1.72 13.55 -5.86
C LEU A 66 -1.00 12.37 -5.18
N ALA A 67 0.31 12.21 -5.39
CA ALA A 67 1.09 11.16 -4.77
C ALA A 67 1.18 11.35 -3.24
N ASN A 68 1.38 12.59 -2.78
CA ASN A 68 1.36 12.88 -1.34
C ASN A 68 -0.04 12.71 -0.75
N GLY A 69 -1.10 13.09 -1.46
CA GLY A 69 -2.48 12.81 -1.07
C GLY A 69 -2.75 11.30 -0.90
N PHE A 70 -2.27 10.49 -1.85
CA PHE A 70 -2.34 9.03 -1.76
C PHE A 70 -1.56 8.47 -0.56
N ARG A 71 -0.33 8.94 -0.33
CA ARG A 71 0.50 8.55 0.82
C ARG A 71 -0.15 8.93 2.16
N ILE A 72 -0.74 10.12 2.26
CA ILE A 72 -1.51 10.56 3.43
C ILE A 72 -2.73 9.67 3.65
N ALA A 73 -3.44 9.28 2.58
CA ALA A 73 -4.58 8.38 2.68
C ALA A 73 -4.16 6.99 3.19
N LEU A 74 -3.06 6.43 2.67
CA LEU A 74 -2.49 5.16 3.16
C LEU A 74 -2.07 5.26 4.63
N GLN A 75 -1.44 6.37 5.01
CA GLN A 75 -1.08 6.62 6.40
C GLN A 75 -2.31 6.74 7.30
N GLY A 76 -3.36 7.44 6.86
CA GLY A 76 -4.63 7.54 7.57
C GLY A 76 -5.25 6.16 7.79
N LEU A 77 -5.24 5.31 6.76
CA LEU A 77 -5.69 3.92 6.85
C LEU A 77 -4.86 3.14 7.87
N MET A 78 -3.53 3.28 7.85
CA MET A 78 -2.63 2.64 8.83
C MET A 78 -2.94 3.07 10.26
N VAL A 79 -3.22 4.36 10.49
CA VAL A 79 -3.59 4.91 11.80
C VAL A 79 -4.93 4.33 12.25
N ILE A 80 -5.95 4.32 11.40
CA ILE A 80 -7.27 3.74 11.71
C ILE A 80 -7.11 2.26 12.09
N CYS A 81 -6.33 1.52 11.32
CA CYS A 81 -6.00 0.12 11.60
C CYS A 81 -5.30 -0.03 12.96
N GLY A 82 -4.30 0.79 13.27
CA GLY A 82 -3.61 0.80 14.56
C GLY A 82 -4.52 1.14 15.74
N LEU A 83 -5.45 2.10 15.58
CA LEU A 83 -6.45 2.43 16.59
C LEU A 83 -7.40 1.26 16.82
N MET A 84 -7.80 0.53 15.78
CA MET A 84 -8.61 -0.68 15.95
C MET A 84 -7.86 -1.76 16.73
N VAL A 85 -6.58 -2.00 16.45
CA VAL A 85 -5.76 -2.94 17.24
C VAL A 85 -5.69 -2.50 18.71
N LEU A 86 -5.50 -1.20 18.97
CA LEU A 86 -5.45 -0.69 20.34
C LEU A 86 -6.78 -0.87 21.08
N PHE A 87 -7.89 -0.43 20.48
CA PHE A 87 -9.18 -0.35 21.17
C PHE A 87 -10.01 -1.63 21.10
N ARG A 88 -9.97 -2.38 19.99
CA ARG A 88 -10.74 -3.61 19.81
C ARG A 88 -9.96 -4.84 20.29
N MET A 89 -8.65 -4.88 20.04
CA MET A 89 -7.82 -6.06 20.34
C MET A 89 -7.02 -5.93 21.63
N LYS A 90 -6.90 -4.71 22.19
CA LYS A 90 -6.20 -4.42 23.45
C LYS A 90 -4.75 -4.92 23.46
N GLN A 91 -4.06 -4.81 22.32
CA GLN A 91 -2.68 -5.31 22.12
C GLN A 91 -1.68 -4.15 21.92
N PRO A 92 -1.44 -3.30 22.94
CA PRO A 92 -0.61 -2.11 22.77
C PRO A 92 0.86 -2.43 22.50
N ALA A 93 1.39 -3.51 23.10
CA ALA A 93 2.77 -3.94 22.87
C ALA A 93 3.06 -4.26 21.39
N GLN A 94 2.08 -4.83 20.68
CA GLN A 94 2.24 -5.15 19.26
C GLN A 94 2.37 -3.89 18.40
N ILE A 95 1.70 -2.79 18.76
CA ILE A 95 1.80 -1.52 18.06
C ILE A 95 3.21 -0.91 18.24
N LEU A 96 3.80 -1.06 19.42
CA LEU A 96 5.18 -0.60 19.68
C LEU A 96 6.21 -1.42 18.92
N VAL A 97 6.09 -2.76 18.97
CA VAL A 97 6.97 -3.66 18.21
C VAL A 97 6.84 -3.36 16.71
N PHE A 98 5.61 -3.19 16.22
CA PHE A 98 5.36 -2.78 14.84
C PHE A 98 6.06 -1.47 14.48
N ALA A 99 5.90 -0.43 15.29
CA ALA A 99 6.50 0.88 15.03
C ALA A 99 8.04 0.79 15.01
N GLY A 100 8.63 0.03 15.93
CA GLY A 100 10.06 -0.22 15.98
C GLY A 100 10.57 -0.97 14.76
N LEU A 101 9.93 -2.09 14.40
CA LEU A 101 10.30 -2.89 13.22
C LEU A 101 10.15 -2.10 11.93
N TRP A 102 9.10 -1.28 11.79
CA TRP A 102 8.93 -0.42 10.63
C TRP A 102 10.01 0.64 10.52
N THR A 103 10.40 1.25 11.65
CA THR A 103 11.50 2.23 11.67
C THR A 103 12.81 1.59 11.18
N ILE A 104 13.08 0.35 11.60
CA ILE A 104 14.24 -0.42 11.14
C ILE A 104 14.11 -0.74 9.65
N ALA A 105 12.94 -1.19 9.17
CA ALA A 105 12.71 -1.49 7.77
C ALA A 105 12.95 -0.26 6.87
N GLY A 106 12.47 0.91 7.31
CA GLY A 106 12.71 2.19 6.63
C GLY A 106 14.20 2.55 6.54
N ALA A 107 14.97 2.27 7.60
CA ALA A 107 16.42 2.48 7.62
C ALA A 107 17.18 1.57 6.64
N VAL A 108 16.65 0.37 6.35
CA VAL A 108 17.22 -0.58 5.37
C VAL A 108 16.72 -0.31 3.93
N GLY A 109 15.93 0.74 3.72
CA GLY A 109 15.49 1.19 2.39
C GLY A 109 14.10 0.70 1.96
N LEU A 110 13.36 -0.01 2.81
CA LEU A 110 11.97 -0.35 2.55
C LEU A 110 11.07 0.86 2.84
N ARG A 111 10.84 1.67 1.81
CA ARG A 111 10.03 2.89 1.92
C ARG A 111 8.61 2.65 1.43
N PHE A 112 8.30 3.09 0.22
CA PHE A 112 6.94 3.06 -0.31
C PHE A 112 6.38 1.62 -0.49
N GLU A 113 7.14 0.75 -1.15
CA GLU A 113 6.69 -0.59 -1.53
C GLU A 113 6.34 -1.45 -0.31
N GLY A 114 7.25 -1.49 0.67
CA GLY A 114 7.01 -2.19 1.93
C GLY A 114 5.81 -1.64 2.69
N PHE A 115 5.60 -0.31 2.64
CA PHE A 115 4.53 0.34 3.38
C PHE A 115 3.16 -0.04 2.83
N VAL A 116 3.00 -0.04 1.51
CA VAL A 116 1.72 -0.42 0.87
C VAL A 116 1.36 -1.87 1.17
N VAL A 117 2.33 -2.79 1.11
CA VAL A 117 2.13 -4.21 1.48
C VAL A 117 1.72 -4.35 2.94
N LEU A 118 2.37 -3.60 3.82
CA LEU A 118 2.09 -3.61 5.24
C LEU A 118 0.69 -3.12 5.58
N VAL A 119 0.24 -2.04 4.92
CA VAL A 119 -1.11 -1.51 5.07
C VAL A 119 -2.15 -2.55 4.63
N ALA A 120 -1.96 -3.17 3.45
CA ALA A 120 -2.86 -4.20 2.94
C ALA A 120 -2.90 -5.43 3.87
N ALA A 121 -1.74 -5.93 4.31
CA ALA A 121 -1.64 -7.05 5.25
C ALA A 121 -2.35 -6.76 6.57
N THR A 122 -2.11 -5.57 7.14
CA THR A 122 -2.74 -5.14 8.40
C THR A 122 -4.26 -5.03 8.26
N ALA A 123 -4.74 -4.47 7.15
CA ALA A 123 -6.17 -4.38 6.87
C ALA A 123 -6.81 -5.78 6.78
N MET A 124 -6.18 -6.74 6.09
CA MET A 124 -6.66 -8.12 6.03
C MET A 124 -6.68 -8.80 7.41
N LEU A 125 -5.64 -8.60 8.22
CA LEU A 125 -5.60 -9.12 9.60
C LEU A 125 -6.73 -8.55 10.47
N ILE A 126 -7.04 -7.27 10.33
CA ILE A 126 -8.15 -6.64 11.06
C ILE A 126 -9.49 -7.19 10.59
N SER A 127 -9.70 -7.37 9.29
CA SER A 127 -10.91 -7.99 8.74
C SER A 127 -11.12 -9.41 9.28
N LEU A 128 -10.03 -10.19 9.40
CA LEU A 128 -10.04 -11.52 10.01
C LEU A 128 -10.46 -11.45 11.48
N LYS A 129 -9.79 -10.62 12.28
CA LYS A 129 -9.97 -10.59 13.74
C LYS A 129 -11.28 -9.94 14.18
N THR A 130 -11.74 -8.93 13.47
CA THR A 130 -12.94 -8.14 13.85
C THR A 130 -14.19 -8.52 13.07
N LYS A 131 -14.06 -9.38 12.04
CA LYS A 131 -15.11 -9.74 11.07
C LYS A 131 -15.70 -8.56 10.28
N ALA A 132 -15.20 -7.34 10.45
CA ALA A 132 -15.58 -6.19 9.65
C ALA A 132 -15.12 -6.37 8.20
N ALA A 133 -15.99 -6.11 7.23
CA ALA A 133 -15.66 -6.30 5.80
C ALA A 133 -14.87 -5.13 5.21
N TRP A 134 -15.06 -3.91 5.71
CA TRP A 134 -14.48 -2.70 5.13
C TRP A 134 -12.93 -2.74 5.00
N PRO A 135 -12.13 -3.33 5.94
CA PRO A 135 -10.69 -3.39 5.77
C PRO A 135 -10.27 -4.31 4.62
N ALA A 136 -11.03 -5.37 4.36
CA ALA A 136 -10.77 -6.22 3.20
C ALA A 136 -11.15 -5.52 1.89
N VAL A 137 -12.21 -4.71 1.90
CA VAL A 137 -12.60 -3.88 0.75
C VAL A 137 -11.50 -2.86 0.43
N THR A 138 -10.96 -2.17 1.44
CA THR A 138 -9.87 -1.20 1.20
C THR A 138 -8.60 -1.88 0.71
N ALA A 139 -8.24 -3.05 1.24
CA ALA A 139 -7.13 -3.85 0.72
C ALA A 139 -7.35 -4.29 -0.74
N GLY A 140 -8.59 -4.65 -1.11
CA GLY A 140 -8.98 -4.93 -2.50
C GLY A 140 -8.87 -3.71 -3.43
N LEU A 141 -9.22 -2.51 -2.95
CA LEU A 141 -9.02 -1.28 -3.73
C LEU A 141 -7.52 -1.00 -3.96
N ILE A 142 -6.69 -1.18 -2.94
CA ILE A 142 -5.23 -1.07 -3.07
C ILE A 142 -4.72 -2.10 -4.11
N MET A 143 -5.21 -3.34 -4.05
CA MET A 143 -4.89 -4.38 -5.03
C MET A 143 -5.26 -3.99 -6.47
N GLY A 144 -6.32 -3.23 -6.69
CA GLY A 144 -6.71 -2.74 -8.01
C GLY A 144 -5.81 -1.61 -8.55
N ILE A 145 -5.33 -0.72 -7.68
CA ILE A 145 -4.57 0.47 -8.09
C ILE A 145 -3.07 0.16 -8.25
N VAL A 146 -2.50 -0.56 -7.30
CA VAL A 146 -1.03 -0.75 -7.17
C VAL A 146 -0.36 -1.45 -8.37
N PRO A 147 -0.98 -2.40 -9.09
CA PRO A 147 -0.40 -2.97 -10.30
C PRO A 147 -0.05 -1.92 -11.36
N PHE A 148 -0.79 -0.82 -11.43
CA PHE A 148 -0.51 0.30 -12.35
C PHE A 148 0.64 1.19 -11.88
N ILE A 149 1.06 1.08 -10.61
CA ILE A 149 2.24 1.76 -10.08
C ILE A 149 3.48 0.93 -10.41
N LYS A 150 3.50 -0.34 -9.96
CA LYS A 150 4.59 -1.29 -10.20
C LYS A 150 4.04 -2.71 -10.17
N THR A 151 4.21 -3.46 -11.27
CA THR A 151 3.61 -4.79 -11.43
C THR A 151 4.04 -5.77 -10.34
N SER A 152 5.34 -5.77 -9.97
CA SER A 152 5.86 -6.65 -8.92
C SER A 152 5.21 -6.38 -7.56
N LEU A 153 4.95 -5.10 -7.25
CA LEU A 153 4.25 -4.69 -6.04
C LEU A 153 2.77 -5.12 -6.10
N GLY A 154 2.13 -4.97 -7.27
CA GLY A 154 0.77 -5.46 -7.52
C GLY A 154 0.61 -6.95 -7.22
N ILE A 155 1.57 -7.78 -7.65
CA ILE A 155 1.61 -9.22 -7.36
C ILE A 155 1.71 -9.48 -5.85
N ALA A 156 2.57 -8.74 -5.14
CA ALA A 156 2.71 -8.89 -3.69
C ALA A 156 1.42 -8.53 -2.93
N ILE A 157 0.74 -7.46 -3.33
CA ILE A 157 -0.56 -7.07 -2.75
C ILE A 157 -1.62 -8.12 -3.08
N ALA A 158 -1.69 -8.58 -4.33
CA ALA A 158 -2.65 -9.60 -4.74
C ALA A 158 -2.46 -10.89 -3.93
N ALA A 159 -1.23 -11.36 -3.77
CA ALA A 159 -0.93 -12.52 -2.92
C ALA A 159 -1.40 -12.29 -1.47
N THR A 160 -1.11 -11.13 -0.90
CA THR A 160 -1.52 -10.75 0.46
C THR A 160 -3.05 -10.78 0.64
N VAL A 161 -3.77 -10.17 -0.30
CA VAL A 161 -5.24 -10.10 -0.27
C VAL A 161 -5.85 -11.48 -0.50
N MET A 162 -5.35 -12.25 -1.47
CA MET A 162 -5.86 -13.60 -1.75
C MET A 162 -5.67 -14.55 -0.57
N ILE A 163 -4.50 -14.52 0.08
CA ILE A 163 -4.26 -15.28 1.32
C ILE A 163 -5.23 -14.84 2.41
N GLY A 164 -5.39 -13.53 2.62
CA GLY A 164 -6.32 -13.01 3.62
C GLY A 164 -7.77 -13.41 3.34
N LEU A 165 -8.22 -13.41 2.08
CA LEU A 165 -9.56 -13.84 1.67
C LEU A 165 -9.73 -15.34 1.91
N ALA A 166 -8.75 -16.17 1.57
CA ALA A 166 -8.78 -17.61 1.84
C ALA A 166 -8.90 -17.91 3.34
N LEU A 167 -8.18 -17.16 4.18
CA LEU A 167 -8.29 -17.26 5.64
C LEU A 167 -9.66 -16.80 6.15
N ILE A 168 -10.21 -15.71 5.59
CA ILE A 168 -11.55 -15.22 5.96
C ILE A 168 -12.61 -16.26 5.59
N TRP A 169 -12.49 -16.85 4.39
CA TRP A 169 -13.39 -17.87 3.90
C TRP A 169 -13.38 -19.11 4.82
N LYS A 170 -12.18 -19.55 5.22
CA LYS A 170 -11.99 -20.64 6.18
C LYS A 170 -12.59 -20.32 7.56
N ASP A 171 -12.35 -19.13 8.11
CA ASP A 171 -12.82 -18.72 9.44
C ASP A 171 -14.34 -18.55 9.51
N ARG A 172 -14.95 -18.04 8.44
CA ARG A 172 -16.40 -17.74 8.40
C ARG A 172 -17.26 -18.94 8.00
N GLY A 173 -16.67 -20.06 7.60
CA GLY A 173 -17.38 -21.32 7.38
C GLY A 173 -18.56 -21.20 6.42
N PHE A 174 -18.34 -20.64 5.22
CA PHE A 174 -19.39 -20.56 4.20
C PHE A 174 -19.88 -21.97 3.85
N LYS A 175 -21.03 -22.37 4.42
CA LYS A 175 -21.76 -23.55 3.95
C LYS A 175 -22.24 -23.20 2.55
N VAL A 176 -21.67 -23.85 1.53
CA VAL A 176 -22.24 -23.79 0.18
C VAL A 176 -23.68 -24.27 0.33
N PRO A 177 -24.71 -23.45 0.00
CA PRO A 177 -26.05 -23.98 -0.05
C PRO A 177 -26.04 -25.07 -1.11
N MET A 178 -26.19 -26.33 -0.70
CA MET A 178 -26.51 -27.39 -1.64
C MET A 178 -27.81 -26.98 -2.30
N VAL A 179 -27.74 -26.52 -3.54
CA VAL A 179 -28.91 -26.42 -4.40
C VAL A 179 -29.40 -27.85 -4.55
N ALA A 180 -30.46 -28.20 -3.84
CA ALA A 180 -31.14 -29.47 -4.01
C ALA A 180 -31.65 -29.48 -5.45
N VAL A 181 -30.98 -30.25 -6.30
CA VAL A 181 -31.49 -30.60 -7.62
C VAL A 181 -32.55 -31.66 -7.35
N THR A 182 -33.81 -31.22 -7.28
CA THR A 182 -35.00 -32.08 -7.35
C THR A 182 -35.61 -31.96 -8.73
#